data_AF-A0A0W7WEK0-F1
#
_entry.id   AF-A0A0W7WEK0-F1
#
_cell.length_a   1.000
_cell.length_b   1.000
_cell.length_c   1.000
_cell.angle_alpha   90.00
_cell.angle_beta   90.00
_cell.angle_gamma   90.00
#
_symmetry.space_group_name_H-M   'P 1'
#
loop_
_entity.id
_entity.type
_entity.pdbx_description
1 polymer ?
#
loop_
_entity_poly.entity_id
_entity_poly.type
_entity_poly.pdbx_seq_one_letter_code
_entity_poly.pdbx_strand_id
1 'polypeptide(L)'
;MTRPRDPIGQSGSALWNMVLRAWCTRHPPLASLARETAARTVLELAPDMTRHPRPFTLHDIGGGRPYVSCACDGTPADLIRLAHEFGHAMQVIASGPAGMPPALRETCAYLSEAVTVRGVRAEDPGLAALIGQVRAAEAAQDLGSRASRLRQALADPDRPYDYDWNYPVARILSERLSAGGEAVLHGVFHGRYGVPDLLDQGATVVGIRTDNQADP
;
A
#
# COMPACT_ATOMS: atom_id res chain seq x y z
N MET A 1 -4.71 0.28 21.99
CA MET A 1 -5.61 1.26 21.35
C MET A 1 -6.70 0.51 20.59
N THR A 2 -7.96 0.75 20.93
CA THR A 2 -9.12 0.26 20.18
C THR A 2 -9.19 0.97 18.83
N ARG A 3 -9.33 0.22 17.72
CA ARG A 3 -9.45 0.80 16.38
C ARG A 3 -10.74 1.63 16.30
N PRO A 4 -10.74 2.81 15.66
CA PRO A 4 -11.97 3.53 15.36
C PRO A 4 -12.88 2.63 14.52
N ARG A 5 -14.11 2.39 15.00
CA ARG A 5 -15.11 1.52 14.34
C ARG A 5 -16.34 2.26 13.86
N ASP A 6 -16.49 3.53 14.24
CA ASP A 6 -17.67 4.29 13.89
C ASP A 6 -17.71 4.52 12.37
N PRO A 7 -18.85 4.24 11.71
CA PRO A 7 -18.99 4.48 10.29
C PRO A 7 -18.76 5.96 9.95
N ILE A 8 -18.03 6.21 8.87
CA ILE A 8 -17.80 7.54 8.29
C ILE A 8 -18.94 7.97 7.34
N GLY A 9 -20.02 7.21 7.28
CA GLY A 9 -21.24 7.53 6.52
C GLY A 9 -21.10 7.44 5.00
N GLN A 10 -20.04 6.79 4.49
CA GLN A 10 -19.78 6.63 3.06
C GLN A 10 -19.88 5.17 2.64
N SER A 11 -20.45 4.93 1.44
CA SER A 11 -20.46 3.60 0.83
C SER A 11 -19.04 3.17 0.43
N GLY A 12 -18.81 1.85 0.30
CA GLY A 12 -17.50 1.36 -0.13
C GLY A 12 -17.06 1.88 -1.51
N SER A 13 -17.99 2.12 -2.45
CA SER A 13 -17.68 2.74 -3.73
C SER A 13 -17.25 4.21 -3.58
N ALA A 14 -17.85 4.94 -2.63
CA ALA A 14 -17.42 6.31 -2.33
C ALA A 14 -16.01 6.33 -1.70
N LEU A 15 -15.69 5.36 -0.84
CA LEU A 15 -14.34 5.18 -0.29
C LEU A 15 -13.32 4.81 -1.37
N TRP A 16 -13.65 3.91 -2.29
CA TRP A 16 -12.79 3.60 -3.44
C TRP A 16 -12.50 4.84 -4.29
N ASN A 17 -13.53 5.65 -4.56
CA ASN A 17 -13.36 6.91 -5.27
C ASN A 17 -12.54 7.94 -4.48
N MET A 18 -12.54 7.89 -3.15
CA MET A 18 -11.67 8.72 -2.32
C MET A 18 -10.19 8.34 -2.49
N VAL A 19 -9.88 7.04 -2.55
CA VAL A 19 -8.53 6.55 -2.87
C VAL A 19 -8.09 7.02 -4.26
N LEU A 20 -8.96 6.89 -5.27
CA LEU A 20 -8.70 7.39 -6.62
C LEU A 20 -8.38 8.89 -6.63
N ARG A 21 -9.18 9.71 -5.93
CA ARG A 21 -8.95 11.16 -5.84
C ARG A 21 -7.62 11.48 -5.17
N ALA A 22 -7.29 10.78 -4.08
CA ALA A 22 -6.02 10.95 -3.40
C ALA A 22 -4.83 10.72 -4.36
N TRP A 23 -4.88 9.64 -5.16
CA TRP A 23 -3.86 9.37 -6.18
C TRP A 23 -3.81 10.46 -7.25
N CYS A 24 -4.96 10.84 -7.83
CA CYS A 24 -5.02 11.86 -8.87
C CYS A 24 -4.46 13.21 -8.42
N THR A 25 -4.71 13.60 -7.18
CA THR A 25 -4.29 14.88 -6.61
C THR A 25 -2.83 14.87 -6.15
N ARG A 26 -2.37 13.77 -5.54
CA ARG A 26 -1.03 13.71 -4.93
C ARG A 26 0.07 13.32 -5.91
N HIS A 27 -0.27 12.58 -6.97
CA HIS A 27 0.68 12.12 -7.98
C HIS A 27 0.08 12.29 -9.39
N PRO A 28 -0.03 13.53 -9.90
CA PRO A 28 -0.64 13.81 -11.20
C PRO A 28 -0.11 12.97 -12.37
N PRO A 29 1.21 12.65 -12.48
CA PRO A 29 1.71 11.78 -13.55
C PRO A 29 1.19 10.34 -13.49
N LEU A 30 0.79 9.86 -12.31
CA LEU A 30 0.18 8.53 -12.13
C LEU A 30 -1.36 8.58 -12.18
N ALA A 31 -1.97 9.75 -12.38
CA ALA A 31 -3.42 9.89 -12.40
C ALA A 31 -4.10 9.09 -13.52
N SER A 32 -3.46 8.95 -14.69
CA SER A 32 -3.99 8.11 -15.78
C SER A 32 -4.09 6.65 -15.35
N LEU A 33 -3.00 6.11 -14.78
CA LEU A 33 -2.97 4.75 -14.27
C LEU A 33 -3.97 4.54 -13.13
N ALA A 34 -4.12 5.51 -12.22
CA ALA A 34 -5.09 5.43 -11.14
C ALA A 34 -6.53 5.40 -11.66
N ARG A 35 -6.87 6.25 -12.64
CA ARG A 35 -8.20 6.24 -13.28
C ARG A 35 -8.47 4.95 -14.03
N GLU A 36 -7.48 4.44 -14.76
CA GLU A 36 -7.59 3.14 -15.43
C GLU A 36 -7.81 2.00 -14.42
N THR A 37 -7.08 2.02 -13.31
CA THR A 37 -7.25 1.07 -12.20
C THR A 37 -8.68 1.09 -11.68
N ALA A 38 -9.22 2.27 -11.39
CA ALA A 38 -10.59 2.40 -10.92
C ALA A 38 -11.62 1.95 -11.96
N ALA A 39 -11.37 2.17 -13.25
CA ALA A 39 -12.28 1.81 -14.32
C ALA A 39 -12.28 0.30 -14.66
N ARG A 40 -11.12 -0.36 -14.55
CA ARG A 40 -10.95 -1.78 -14.93
C ARG A 40 -11.15 -2.77 -13.78
N THR A 41 -11.02 -2.31 -12.54
CA THR A 41 -11.16 -3.17 -11.36
C THR A 41 -12.63 -3.53 -11.13
N VAL A 42 -12.91 -4.82 -11.00
CA VAL A 42 -14.21 -5.31 -10.52
C VAL A 42 -14.17 -5.34 -8.99
N LEU A 43 -15.12 -4.64 -8.36
CA LEU A 43 -15.22 -4.53 -6.91
C LEU A 43 -16.36 -5.39 -6.37
N GLU A 44 -16.06 -6.23 -5.39
CA GLU A 44 -17.03 -6.90 -4.53
C GLU A 44 -16.86 -6.38 -3.10
N LEU A 45 -17.83 -5.58 -2.64
CA LEU A 45 -17.76 -4.85 -1.38
C LEU A 45 -18.62 -5.46 -0.27
N ALA A 46 -19.40 -6.50 -0.58
CA ALA A 46 -20.16 -7.29 0.36
C ALA A 46 -19.98 -8.80 0.08
N PRO A 47 -18.73 -9.31 0.08
CA PRO A 47 -18.46 -10.71 -0.18
C PRO A 47 -19.04 -11.61 0.90
N ASP A 48 -19.23 -12.89 0.56
CA ASP A 48 -19.54 -13.93 1.55
C ASP A 48 -18.34 -14.13 2.49
N MET A 49 -18.44 -13.53 3.68
CA MET A 49 -17.40 -13.56 4.70
C MET A 49 -17.14 -14.95 5.30
N THR A 50 -18.04 -15.93 5.07
CA THR A 50 -17.78 -17.31 5.48
C THR A 50 -16.77 -17.99 4.54
N ARG A 51 -16.81 -17.65 3.25
CA ARG A 51 -15.93 -18.19 2.21
C ARG A 51 -14.68 -17.34 2.01
N HIS A 52 -14.81 -16.04 2.19
CA HIS A 52 -13.77 -15.04 1.93
C HIS A 52 -13.60 -14.12 3.15
N PRO A 53 -13.03 -14.63 4.26
CA PRO A 53 -12.96 -13.88 5.52
C PRO A 53 -11.95 -12.73 5.51
N ARG A 54 -11.14 -12.60 4.45
CA ARG A 54 -10.09 -11.58 4.31
C ARG A 54 -10.21 -10.88 2.97
N PRO A 55 -9.86 -9.59 2.90
CA PRO A 55 -9.79 -8.90 1.62
C PRO A 55 -8.68 -9.50 0.75
N PHE A 56 -8.87 -9.43 -0.57
CA PHE A 56 -7.87 -9.87 -1.54
C PHE A 56 -8.06 -9.22 -2.92
N THR A 57 -6.96 -9.15 -3.66
CA THR A 57 -6.91 -8.77 -5.08
C THR A 57 -6.44 -9.95 -5.94
N LEU A 58 -7.24 -10.34 -6.93
CA LEU A 58 -6.84 -11.28 -8.00
C LEU A 58 -6.31 -10.51 -9.21
N HIS A 59 -5.25 -11.03 -9.81
CA HIS A 59 -4.50 -10.36 -10.89
C HIS A 59 -5.34 -10.22 -12.17
N ASP A 60 -5.93 -11.29 -12.70
CA ASP A 60 -6.72 -11.17 -13.92
C ASP A 60 -7.88 -12.16 -13.92
N ILE A 61 -9.11 -11.62 -13.86
CA ILE A 61 -10.34 -12.39 -14.08
C ILE A 61 -10.76 -12.40 -15.56
N GLY A 62 -9.82 -12.10 -16.45
CA GLY A 62 -9.97 -12.02 -17.90
C GLY A 62 -10.01 -10.58 -18.40
N GLY A 63 -9.21 -10.29 -19.45
CA GLY A 63 -9.13 -8.98 -20.08
C GLY A 63 -8.25 -7.96 -19.35
N GLY A 64 -7.30 -8.43 -18.53
CA GLY A 64 -6.46 -7.60 -17.67
C GLY A 64 -7.30 -6.83 -16.63
N ARG A 65 -8.30 -7.49 -16.06
CA ARG A 65 -9.20 -6.88 -15.07
C ARG A 65 -8.87 -7.44 -13.69
N PRO A 66 -8.36 -6.61 -12.77
CA PRO A 66 -8.23 -6.99 -11.38
C PRO A 66 -9.61 -7.23 -10.77
N TYR A 67 -9.69 -8.15 -9.82
CA TYR A 67 -10.87 -8.34 -8.98
C TYR A 67 -10.49 -8.11 -7.53
N VAL A 68 -11.21 -7.21 -6.86
CA VAL A 68 -11.01 -6.89 -5.44
C VAL A 68 -12.24 -7.35 -4.68
N SER A 69 -12.03 -8.21 -3.69
CA SER A 69 -13.04 -8.58 -2.70
C SER A 69 -12.65 -7.96 -1.37
N CYS A 70 -13.50 -7.09 -0.82
CA CYS A 70 -13.25 -6.42 0.45
C CYS A 70 -14.56 -6.01 1.10
N ALA A 71 -14.98 -6.74 2.15
CA ALA A 71 -16.13 -6.31 2.95
C ALA A 71 -15.89 -4.90 3.51
N CYS A 72 -16.90 -4.05 3.31
CA CYS A 72 -16.79 -2.63 3.59
C CYS A 72 -18.07 -2.11 4.25
N ASP A 73 -17.97 -1.81 5.54
CA ASP A 73 -19.05 -1.25 6.37
C ASP A 73 -18.94 0.29 6.48
N GLY A 74 -18.06 0.90 5.69
CA GLY A 74 -17.86 2.33 5.65
C GLY A 74 -17.13 2.88 6.88
N THR A 75 -16.14 2.17 7.41
CA THR A 75 -15.30 2.60 8.55
C THR A 75 -13.95 3.19 8.10
N PRO A 76 -13.22 3.93 8.96
CA PRO A 76 -11.86 4.38 8.65
C PRO A 76 -10.91 3.23 8.30
N ALA A 77 -11.10 2.07 8.94
CA ALA A 77 -10.30 0.88 8.64
C ALA A 77 -10.64 0.27 7.29
N ASP A 78 -11.86 0.42 6.80
CA ASP A 78 -12.24 -0.01 5.44
C ASP A 78 -11.59 0.88 4.39
N LEU A 79 -11.44 2.18 4.64
CA LEU A 79 -10.73 3.08 3.72
C LEU A 79 -9.25 2.69 3.58
N ILE A 80 -8.56 2.34 4.67
CA ILE A 80 -7.19 1.83 4.60
C ILE A 80 -7.12 0.49 3.87
N ARG A 81 -8.05 -0.44 4.13
CA ARG A 81 -8.11 -1.73 3.42
C ARG A 81 -8.38 -1.56 1.93
N LEU A 82 -9.31 -0.69 1.55
CA LEU A 82 -9.56 -0.38 0.14
C LEU A 82 -8.36 0.32 -0.51
N ALA A 83 -7.66 1.20 0.21
CA ALA A 83 -6.42 1.79 -0.29
C ALA A 83 -5.34 0.73 -0.54
N HIS A 84 -5.22 -0.25 0.35
CA HIS A 84 -4.31 -1.38 0.22
C HIS A 84 -4.60 -2.19 -1.06
N GLU A 85 -5.85 -2.65 -1.21
CA GLU A 85 -6.28 -3.41 -2.40
C GLU A 85 -6.19 -2.57 -3.69
N PHE A 86 -6.45 -1.26 -3.62
CA PHE A 86 -6.23 -0.36 -4.76
C PHE A 86 -4.77 -0.36 -5.21
N GLY A 87 -3.81 -0.39 -4.27
CA GLY A 87 -2.39 -0.47 -4.60
C GLY A 87 -2.03 -1.78 -5.30
N HIS A 88 -2.63 -2.90 -4.91
CA HIS A 88 -2.49 -4.17 -5.64
C HIS A 88 -3.12 -4.10 -7.03
N ALA A 89 -4.33 -3.58 -7.16
CA ALA A 89 -5.00 -3.43 -8.45
C ALA A 89 -4.20 -2.51 -9.40
N MET A 90 -3.66 -1.41 -8.88
CA MET A 90 -2.83 -0.47 -9.64
C MET A 90 -1.52 -1.11 -10.10
N GLN A 91 -0.90 -1.94 -9.25
CA GLN A 91 0.26 -2.74 -9.61
C GLN A 91 -0.07 -3.71 -10.76
N VAL A 92 -1.19 -4.41 -10.68
CA VAL A 92 -1.65 -5.35 -11.72
C VAL A 92 -1.83 -4.66 -13.06
N ILE A 93 -2.50 -3.50 -13.07
CA ILE A 93 -2.71 -2.72 -14.30
C ILE A 93 -1.37 -2.23 -14.87
N ALA A 94 -0.44 -1.80 -14.01
CA ALA A 94 0.85 -1.23 -14.41
C ALA A 94 1.85 -2.28 -14.92
N SER A 95 2.00 -3.41 -14.22
CA SER A 95 3.00 -4.43 -14.59
C SER A 95 2.52 -5.39 -15.66
N GLY A 96 1.20 -5.47 -15.90
CA GLY A 96 0.62 -6.48 -16.79
C GLY A 96 1.01 -7.91 -16.37
N PRO A 97 1.20 -8.85 -17.31
CA PRO A 97 1.45 -10.26 -16.98
C PRO A 97 2.79 -10.51 -16.29
N ALA A 98 3.68 -9.52 -16.24
CA ALA A 98 4.93 -9.63 -15.50
C ALA A 98 4.61 -9.74 -14.00
N GLY A 99 4.92 -10.90 -13.42
CA GLY A 99 4.76 -11.12 -11.99
C GLY A 99 5.69 -10.20 -11.18
N MET A 100 5.17 -9.65 -10.08
CA MET A 100 5.95 -8.84 -9.14
C MET A 100 6.25 -9.66 -7.87
N PRO A 101 7.48 -9.61 -7.33
CA PRO A 101 7.83 -10.26 -6.07
C PRO A 101 6.87 -9.89 -4.94
N PRO A 102 6.48 -10.83 -4.06
CA PRO A 102 5.51 -10.58 -2.99
C PRO A 102 5.77 -9.34 -2.14
N ALA A 103 7.01 -9.12 -1.69
CA ALA A 103 7.37 -7.92 -0.92
C ALA A 103 7.15 -6.60 -1.68
N LEU A 104 7.32 -6.59 -3.00
CA LEU A 104 7.07 -5.39 -3.81
C LEU A 104 5.57 -5.18 -4.09
N ARG A 105 4.79 -6.26 -4.21
CA ARG A 105 3.32 -6.18 -4.28
C ARG A 105 2.75 -5.52 -3.04
N GLU A 106 3.23 -5.94 -1.87
CA GLU A 106 2.88 -5.34 -0.57
C GLU A 106 3.39 -3.90 -0.45
N THR A 107 4.57 -3.59 -1.03
CA THR A 107 5.09 -2.21 -1.04
C THR A 107 4.13 -1.28 -1.81
N CYS A 108 3.60 -1.72 -2.95
CA CYS A 108 2.60 -0.94 -3.71
C CYS A 108 1.33 -0.68 -2.90
N ALA A 109 0.86 -1.68 -2.17
CA ALA A 109 -0.32 -1.55 -1.31
C ALA A 109 -0.10 -0.53 -0.17
N TYR A 110 1.04 -0.62 0.55
CA TYR A 110 1.37 0.32 1.61
C TYR A 110 1.68 1.75 1.12
N LEU A 111 2.18 1.90 -0.11
CA LEU A 111 2.31 3.20 -0.76
C LEU A 111 0.93 3.83 -1.01
N SER A 112 -0.03 3.04 -1.50
CA SER A 112 -1.40 3.50 -1.71
C SER A 112 -2.10 3.91 -0.41
N GLU A 113 -1.87 3.19 0.70
CA GLU A 113 -2.30 3.64 2.03
C GLU A 113 -1.72 5.02 2.37
N ALA A 114 -0.40 5.20 2.21
CA ALA A 114 0.28 6.45 2.55
C ALA A 114 -0.22 7.63 1.71
N VAL A 115 -0.41 7.41 0.40
CA VAL A 115 -0.98 8.40 -0.52
C VAL A 115 -2.40 8.78 -0.11
N THR A 116 -3.21 7.79 0.26
CA THR A 116 -4.59 8.01 0.71
C THR A 116 -4.64 8.87 1.96
N VAL A 117 -3.85 8.56 2.99
CA VAL A 117 -3.80 9.37 4.22
C VAL A 117 -3.42 10.84 3.93
N ARG A 118 -2.45 11.05 3.04
CA ARG A 118 -1.99 12.40 2.67
C ARG A 118 -2.99 13.14 1.80
N GLY A 119 -3.65 12.46 0.87
CA GLY A 119 -4.68 13.04 0.00
C GLY A 119 -5.91 13.46 0.79
N VAL A 120 -6.41 12.58 1.66
CA VAL A 120 -7.59 12.85 2.49
C VAL A 120 -7.35 14.00 3.45
N ARG A 121 -6.11 14.19 3.95
CA ARG A 121 -5.77 15.29 4.88
C ARG A 121 -6.12 16.69 4.34
N ALA A 122 -6.07 16.89 3.02
CA ALA A 122 -6.41 18.17 2.43
C ALA A 122 -7.93 18.45 2.39
N GLU A 123 -8.75 17.40 2.32
CA GLU A 123 -10.22 17.48 2.23
C GLU A 123 -10.87 17.36 3.62
N ASP A 124 -10.39 16.42 4.45
CA ASP A 124 -10.91 16.11 5.78
C ASP A 124 -9.76 15.72 6.73
N PRO A 125 -9.18 16.70 7.46
CA PRO A 125 -8.12 16.45 8.44
C PRO A 125 -8.54 15.50 9.57
N GLY A 126 -9.82 15.48 9.95
CA GLY A 126 -10.35 14.64 11.02
C GLY A 126 -10.34 13.17 10.60
N LEU A 127 -10.89 12.87 9.43
CA LEU A 127 -10.83 11.54 8.84
C LEU A 127 -9.39 11.10 8.61
N ALA A 128 -8.53 11.99 8.09
CA ALA A 128 -7.11 11.70 7.87
C ALA A 128 -6.38 11.29 9.17
N ALA A 129 -6.75 11.88 10.31
CA ALA A 129 -6.20 11.49 11.60
C ALA A 129 -6.67 10.08 12.01
N LEU A 130 -7.95 9.75 11.82
CA LEU A 130 -8.50 8.42 12.13
C LEU A 130 -7.85 7.33 11.28
N ILE A 131 -7.77 7.50 9.97
CA ILE A 131 -7.11 6.52 9.08
C ILE A 131 -5.60 6.44 9.33
N GLY A 132 -4.98 7.55 9.72
CA GLY A 132 -3.58 7.58 10.15
C GLY A 132 -3.34 6.72 11.40
N GLN A 133 -4.25 6.75 12.38
CA GLN A 133 -4.17 5.90 13.57
C GLN A 133 -4.33 4.41 13.23
N VAL A 134 -5.25 4.07 12.32
CA VAL A 134 -5.41 2.69 11.83
C VAL A 134 -4.11 2.20 11.21
N ARG A 135 -3.56 2.97 10.26
CA ARG A 135 -2.30 2.64 9.58
C ARG A 135 -1.13 2.50 10.56
N ALA A 136 -1.03 3.37 11.56
CA ALA A 136 0.02 3.30 12.58
C ALA A 136 -0.09 2.03 13.44
N ALA A 137 -1.31 1.62 13.80
CA ALA A 137 -1.54 0.39 14.55
C ALA A 137 -1.14 -0.87 13.74
N GLU A 138 -1.40 -0.87 12.43
CA GLU A 138 -0.99 -1.96 11.53
C GLU A 138 0.53 -1.98 11.32
N ALA A 139 1.14 -0.82 11.11
CA ALA A 139 2.60 -0.70 11.03
C ALA A 139 3.30 -1.21 12.30
N ALA A 140 2.73 -1.00 13.49
CA ALA A 140 3.28 -1.54 14.73
C ALA A 140 3.25 -3.08 14.78
N GLN A 141 2.24 -3.71 14.17
CA GLN A 141 2.17 -5.17 14.05
C GLN A 141 3.22 -5.70 13.06
N ASP A 142 3.37 -5.03 11.91
CA ASP A 142 4.32 -5.37 10.85
C ASP A 142 5.77 -5.26 11.35
N LEU A 143 6.11 -4.12 11.96
CA LEU A 143 7.46 -3.82 12.41
C LEU A 143 7.78 -4.41 13.80
N GLY A 144 6.78 -4.92 14.51
CA GLY A 144 6.94 -5.60 15.79
C GLY A 144 6.98 -7.11 15.64
N SER A 145 5.82 -7.75 15.82
CA SER A 145 5.73 -9.22 15.90
C SER A 145 6.13 -9.92 14.60
N ARG A 146 5.80 -9.36 13.43
CA ARG A 146 6.13 -9.96 12.12
C ARG A 146 7.61 -9.81 11.81
N ALA A 147 8.19 -8.62 12.04
CA ALA A 147 9.63 -8.41 11.90
C ALA A 147 10.46 -9.32 12.82
N SER A 148 9.99 -9.54 14.05
CA SER A 148 10.67 -10.45 15.00
C SER A 148 10.63 -11.90 14.52
N ARG A 149 9.49 -12.37 14.00
CA ARG A 149 9.34 -13.70 13.38
C ARG A 149 10.23 -13.85 12.15
N LEU A 150 10.28 -12.84 11.29
CA LEU A 150 11.18 -12.83 10.13
C LEU A 150 12.64 -12.96 10.55
N ARG A 151 13.09 -12.19 11.55
CA ARG A 151 14.48 -12.26 12.04
C ARG A 151 14.84 -13.65 12.56
N GLN A 152 13.92 -14.30 13.27
CA GLN A 152 14.13 -15.67 13.75
C GLN A 152 14.19 -16.67 12.59
N ALA A 153 13.32 -16.53 11.60
CA ALA A 153 13.31 -17.38 10.41
C ALA A 153 14.59 -17.26 9.59
N LEU A 154 15.16 -16.05 9.45
CA LEU A 154 16.41 -15.83 8.72
C LEU A 154 17.63 -16.51 9.37
N ALA A 155 17.54 -16.92 10.64
CA ALA A 155 18.59 -17.66 11.32
C ALA A 155 18.53 -19.18 11.03
N ASP A 156 17.49 -19.66 10.36
CA ASP A 156 17.24 -21.06 10.03
C ASP A 156 17.09 -21.22 8.50
N PRO A 157 18.12 -21.68 7.78
CA PRO A 157 18.08 -21.78 6.32
C PRO A 157 17.08 -22.82 5.80
N ASP A 158 16.63 -23.76 6.64
CA ASP A 158 15.68 -24.80 6.28
C ASP A 158 14.21 -24.37 6.55
N ARG A 159 14.00 -23.16 7.08
CA ARG A 159 12.68 -22.66 7.43
C ARG A 159 11.83 -22.50 6.16
N PRO A 160 10.63 -23.14 6.08
CA PRO A 160 9.72 -22.91 4.97
C PRO A 160 9.27 -21.46 4.88
N TYR A 161 9.17 -20.95 3.66
CA TYR A 161 8.72 -19.58 3.40
C TYR A 161 7.31 -19.33 3.93
N ASP A 162 7.15 -18.21 4.64
CA ASP A 162 5.86 -17.69 5.10
C ASP A 162 5.61 -16.34 4.43
N TYR A 163 4.43 -16.16 3.85
CA TYR A 163 4.05 -14.91 3.19
C TYR A 163 4.04 -13.71 4.15
N ASP A 164 3.79 -13.93 5.45
CA ASP A 164 3.82 -12.87 6.47
C ASP A 164 5.19 -12.17 6.55
N TRP A 165 6.26 -12.78 6.04
CA TRP A 165 7.61 -12.23 5.99
C TRP A 165 7.77 -11.06 5.02
N ASN A 166 6.83 -10.89 4.08
CA ASN A 166 6.84 -9.77 3.15
C ASN A 166 6.46 -8.44 3.81
N TYR A 167 5.54 -8.48 4.78
CA TYR A 167 4.96 -7.27 5.36
C TYR A 167 5.98 -6.34 6.04
N PRO A 168 6.93 -6.82 6.87
CA PRO A 168 7.93 -5.94 7.48
C PRO A 168 8.81 -5.23 6.45
N VAL A 169 9.28 -5.97 5.43
CA VAL A 169 10.13 -5.43 4.37
C VAL A 169 9.36 -4.40 3.56
N ALA A 170 8.15 -4.75 3.13
CA ALA A 170 7.27 -3.88 2.37
C ALA A 170 6.91 -2.59 3.13
N ARG A 171 6.65 -2.69 4.44
CA ARG A 171 6.35 -1.51 5.28
C ARG A 171 7.54 -0.56 5.29
N ILE A 172 8.75 -1.06 5.54
CA ILE A 172 9.99 -0.25 5.54
C ILE A 172 10.20 0.41 4.16
N LEU A 173 10.08 -0.35 3.08
CA LEU A 173 10.23 0.18 1.73
C LEU A 173 9.20 1.27 1.44
N SER A 174 7.93 1.03 1.77
CA SER A 174 6.87 2.02 1.54
C SER A 174 7.11 3.34 2.27
N GLU A 175 7.61 3.30 3.52
CA GLU A 175 7.91 4.52 4.28
C GLU A 175 9.03 5.31 3.62
N ARG A 176 10.12 4.64 3.22
CA ARG A 176 11.24 5.26 2.51
C ARG A 176 10.81 5.86 1.17
N LEU A 177 10.03 5.11 0.40
CA LEU A 177 9.60 5.50 -0.95
C LEU A 177 8.48 6.54 -0.93
N SER A 178 7.73 6.65 0.17
CA SER A 178 6.69 7.66 0.30
C SER A 178 7.24 9.09 0.22
N ALA A 179 8.53 9.30 0.51
CA ALA A 179 9.22 10.57 0.34
C ALA A 179 9.92 10.71 -1.02
N GLY A 180 9.92 9.66 -1.83
CA GLY A 180 10.59 9.61 -3.14
C GLY A 180 9.84 10.36 -4.24
N GLY A 181 10.56 10.60 -5.35
CA GLY A 181 10.01 11.25 -6.53
C GLY A 181 9.08 10.36 -7.35
N GLU A 182 8.27 10.97 -8.20
CA GLU A 182 7.24 10.30 -9.01
C GLU A 182 7.81 9.23 -9.95
N ALA A 183 9.02 9.42 -10.47
CA ALA A 183 9.71 8.44 -11.32
C ALA A 183 9.98 7.11 -10.58
N VAL A 184 10.32 7.19 -9.29
CA VAL A 184 10.56 6.00 -8.46
C VAL A 184 9.25 5.27 -8.22
N LEU A 185 8.18 6.00 -7.85
CA LEU A 185 6.85 5.40 -7.67
C LEU A 185 6.39 4.72 -8.96
N HIS A 186 6.52 5.40 -10.10
CA HIS A 186 6.21 4.82 -11.40
C HIS A 186 6.99 3.51 -11.63
N GLY A 187 8.30 3.49 -11.40
CA GLY A 187 9.10 2.28 -11.58
C GLY A 187 8.70 1.14 -10.63
N VAL A 188 8.33 1.45 -9.38
CA VAL A 188 7.85 0.46 -8.41
C VAL A 188 6.57 -0.22 -8.88
N PHE A 189 5.54 0.54 -9.28
CA PHE A 189 4.27 -0.04 -9.76
C PHE A 189 4.44 -0.87 -11.04
N HIS A 190 5.41 -0.53 -11.89
CA HIS A 190 5.71 -1.27 -13.12
C HIS A 190 6.72 -2.43 -12.91
N GLY A 191 7.13 -2.72 -11.67
CA GLY A 191 8.05 -3.83 -11.38
C GLY A 191 9.47 -3.63 -11.94
N ARG A 192 9.91 -2.38 -12.10
CA ARG A 192 11.25 -2.06 -12.65
C ARG A 192 12.39 -2.19 -11.65
N TYR A 193 12.08 -2.49 -10.40
CA TYR A 193 13.05 -2.60 -9.31
C TYR A 193 12.87 -3.93 -8.59
N GLY A 194 13.97 -4.51 -8.12
CA GLY A 194 14.00 -5.53 -7.08
C GLY A 194 14.04 -4.92 -5.68
N VAL A 195 13.86 -5.77 -4.67
CA VAL A 195 14.04 -5.36 -3.26
C VAL A 195 15.45 -4.80 -2.99
N PRO A 196 16.55 -5.43 -3.48
CA PRO A 196 17.90 -4.89 -3.27
C PRO A 196 18.05 -3.45 -3.82
N ASP A 197 17.56 -3.20 -5.03
CA ASP A 197 17.65 -1.87 -5.68
C ASP A 197 17.04 -0.77 -4.81
N LEU A 198 15.92 -1.06 -4.14
CA LEU A 198 15.19 -0.10 -3.32
C LEU A 198 15.77 0.05 -1.91
N LEU A 199 16.48 -0.97 -1.41
CA LEU A 199 17.21 -0.87 -0.15
C LEU A 199 18.46 0.01 -0.30
N ASP A 200 19.17 -0.12 -1.42
CA ASP A 200 20.41 0.60 -1.70
C ASP A 200 20.16 2.07 -2.10
N GLN A 201 19.07 2.35 -2.82
CA GLN A 201 18.64 3.73 -3.13
C GLN A 201 18.31 4.57 -1.88
N GLY A 202 18.10 3.94 -0.72
CA GLY A 202 17.95 4.61 0.57
C GLY A 202 19.18 5.37 1.04
N ALA A 203 20.36 5.11 0.47
CA ALA A 203 21.58 5.90 0.74
C ALA A 203 21.66 7.20 -0.07
N THR A 204 20.90 7.30 -1.18
CA THR A 204 21.01 8.44 -2.12
C THR A 204 19.73 9.31 -2.18
N VAL A 205 18.58 8.80 -1.71
CA VAL A 205 17.31 9.54 -1.68
C VAL A 205 17.11 10.32 -0.36
N VAL A 206 17.89 10.03 0.68
CA VAL A 206 17.97 10.86 1.88
C VAL A 206 19.16 11.80 1.75
N GLY A 207 18.91 12.98 1.20
CA GLY A 207 19.80 14.13 1.36
C GLY A 207 19.83 14.58 2.82
N ILE A 208 20.50 13.81 3.69
CA ILE A 208 21.14 14.37 4.87
C ILE A 208 22.52 14.81 4.38
N ARG A 209 22.61 16.08 3.99
CA ARG A 209 23.88 16.79 4.07
C ARG A 209 24.32 16.71 5.53
N THR A 210 25.34 15.92 5.82
CA THR A 210 26.21 16.21 6.96
C THR A 210 27.15 17.31 6.51
N ASP A 211 26.63 18.55 6.41
CA ASP A 211 27.49 19.72 6.43
C ASP A 211 27.99 19.85 7.87
N ASN A 212 29.10 19.17 8.15
CA ASN A 212 29.97 19.46 9.28
C ASN A 212 31.39 19.08 8.87
N GLN A 213 31.92 19.81 7.89
CA GLN A 213 33.35 20.10 7.88
C GLN A 213 33.50 21.56 8.32
N ALA A 214 34.05 21.70 9.51
CA ALA A 214 34.53 22.96 10.04
C ALA A 214 35.71 23.43 9.17
N ASP A 215 35.64 24.69 8.74
CA ASP A 215 36.81 25.48 8.35
C ASP A 215 37.70 25.68 9.58
N PRO A 216 39.04 25.58 9.44
CA PRO A 216 39.97 26.41 10.19
C PRO A 216 40.08 27.82 9.59
#